data_AF-A0A0Q1C4V6-F1
#
_entry.id   AF-A0A0Q1C4V6-F1
#
_cell.length_a   1.000
_cell.length_b   1.000
_cell.length_c   1.000
_cell.angle_alpha   90.00
_cell.angle_beta   90.00
_cell.angle_gamma   90.00
#
_symmetry.space_group_name_H-M   'P 1'
#
loop_
_entity.id
_entity.type
_entity.pdbx_description
1 polymer ?
#
loop_
_entity_poly.entity_id
_entity_poly.type
_entity_poly.pdbx_seq_one_letter_code
_entity_poly.pdbx_strand_id
1 'polypeptide(L)' 'MSPKIKVFLIYGISFMLVFLITRFILVQFYPEPSMWLTFIPLGVGMVLAPKPHIEETQSGRQYGLKSIFFKRIIHIK' A
#
# COMPACT_ATOMS: atom_id res chain seq x y z
N MET A 1 -0.46 -17.51 10.70
CA MET A 1 -1.00 -16.14 10.80
C MET A 1 -2.37 -16.08 10.13
N SER A 2 -3.33 -15.38 10.73
CA SER A 2 -4.64 -15.15 10.10
C SER A 2 -4.48 -14.43 8.76
N PRO A 3 -5.26 -14.76 7.71
CA PRO A 3 -5.21 -14.09 6.40
C PRO A 3 -5.34 -12.57 6.49
N LYS A 4 -6.08 -12.06 7.50
CA LYS A 4 -6.16 -10.63 7.85
C LYS A 4 -4.79 -9.99 8.06
N ILE A 5 -3.97 -10.64 8.88
CA ILE A 5 -2.65 -10.13 9.28
C ILE A 5 -1.71 -10.16 8.07
N LYS A 6 -1.78 -11.21 7.24
CA LYS A 6 -0.98 -11.30 6.01
C LYS A 6 -1.29 -10.15 5.04
N VAL A 7 -2.57 -9.89 4.77
CA VAL A 7 -3.00 -8.79 3.88
C VAL A 7 -2.56 -7.43 4.43
N PHE A 8 -2.74 -7.19 5.73
CA PHE A 8 -2.32 -5.95 6.35
C PHE A 8 -0.78 -5.77 6.32
N LEU A 9 -0.03 -6.84 6.54
CA LEU A 9 1.43 -6.83 6.47
C LEU A 9 1.92 -6.48 5.05
N ILE A 10 1.34 -7.10 4.03
CA ILE A 10 1.69 -6.83 2.63
C ILE A 10 1.35 -5.39 2.26
N TYR A 11 0.20 -4.87 2.69
CA TYR A 11 -0.17 -3.47 2.50
C TYR A 11 0.84 -2.53 3.18
N GLY A 12 1.16 -2.78 4.46
CA GLY A 12 2.10 -1.96 5.23
C GLY A 12 3.50 -1.94 4.62
N ILE A 13 4.03 -3.09 4.22
CA ILE A 13 5.34 -3.20 3.56
C ILE A 13 5.33 -2.48 2.21
N SER A 14 4.27 -2.67 1.41
CA SER A 14 4.13 -2.01 0.10
C SER A 14 4.02 -0.49 0.24
N PHE A 15 3.23 -0.01 1.20
CA PHE A 15 3.10 1.41 1.51
C PHE A 15 4.45 1.99 1.96
N MET A 16 5.16 1.31 2.86
CA MET A 16 6.46 1.74 3.34
C MET A 16 7.50 1.82 2.21
N LEU A 17 7.53 0.82 1.32
CA LEU A 17 8.41 0.84 0.14
C LEU A 17 8.12 2.04 -0.76
N VAL A 18 6.85 2.25 -1.13
CA VAL A 18 6.47 3.38 -1.98
C VAL A 18 6.78 4.71 -1.31
N PHE A 19 6.51 4.84 0.00
CA PHE A 19 6.80 6.04 0.77
C PHE A 19 8.30 6.34 0.77
N LEU A 20 9.14 5.35 1.06
CA LEU A 20 10.59 5.52 1.12
C LEU A 20 11.19 5.87 -0.26
N ILE A 21 10.74 5.21 -1.33
CA ILE A 21 11.19 5.50 -2.70
C ILE A 21 10.80 6.94 -3.08
N THR A 22 9.54 7.32 -2.84
CA THR A 22 9.05 8.67 -3.17
C THR A 22 9.79 9.74 -2.38
N ARG A 23 10.02 9.51 -1.08
CA ARG A 23 10.80 10.42 -0.23
C ARG A 23 12.25 10.53 -0.69
N PHE A 24 12.88 9.40 -1.02
CA PHE A 24 14.26 9.37 -1.51
C PHE A 24 14.44 10.20 -2.78
N ILE A 25 13.51 10.07 -3.73
CA ILE A 25 13.48 10.87 -4.96
C ILE A 25 13.29 12.35 -4.63
N LEU A 26 12.31 12.70 -3.79
CA LEU A 26 12.01 14.09 -3.45
C LEU A 26 13.15 14.82 -2.75
N VAL A 27 13.91 14.13 -1.89
CA VAL A 27 15.09 14.72 -1.21
C VAL A 27 16.17 15.14 -2.21
N GLN A 28 16.26 14.51 -3.39
CA GLN A 28 17.19 14.95 -4.44
C GLN A 28 16.81 16.31 -5.03
N PHE A 29 15.53 16.68 -5.02
CA PHE A 29 15.03 17.95 -5.55
C PHE A 29 14.82 19.01 -4.46
N TYR A 30 14.48 18.58 -3.25
CA TYR A 30 14.21 19.42 -2.08
C TYR A 30 15.06 18.90 -0.90
N PRO A 31 16.35 19.30 -0.81
CA PRO A 31 17.24 18.82 0.23
C PRO A 31 16.90 19.40 1.61
N GLU A 32 16.19 20.53 1.65
CA GLU A 32 15.77 21.15 2.90
C GLU A 32 14.54 20.46 3.51
N PRO A 33 14.48 20.34 4.85
CA PRO A 33 13.34 19.73 5.52
C PRO A 33 12.08 20.58 5.32
N SER A 34 11.22 20.11 4.42
CA SER A 34 9.94 20.73 4.09
C SER A 34 8.78 19.78 4.36
N MET A 35 7.62 20.34 4.73
CA MET A 35 6.37 19.58 4.88
C MET A 35 6.02 18.77 3.62
N TRP A 36 6.42 19.25 2.44
CA TRP A 36 6.22 18.55 1.16
C TRP A 36 6.94 17.20 1.07
N LEU A 37 8.09 17.04 1.74
CA LEU A 37 8.81 15.77 1.84
C LEU A 37 8.05 14.69 2.63
N THR A 38 6.99 15.07 3.34
CA THR A 38 6.12 14.16 4.08
C THR A 38 4.79 13.97 3.37
N PHE A 39 4.13 15.06 2.97
CA PHE A 39 2.79 14.97 2.36
C PHE A 39 2.77 14.30 0.99
N ILE A 40 3.76 14.56 0.13
CA ILE A 40 3.80 13.97 -1.21
C ILE A 40 4.04 12.45 -1.13
N PRO A 41 5.06 11.94 -0.41
CA PRO A 41 5.24 10.50 -0.24
C PRO A 41 4.05 9.81 0.43
N LEU A 42 3.37 10.50 1.37
CA LEU A 42 2.18 9.98 2.01
C LEU A 42 1.03 9.81 1.02
N GLY A 43 0.76 10.84 0.21
CA GLY A 43 -0.27 10.81 -0.83
C GLY A 43 0.02 9.76 -1.91
N VAL A 44 1.27 9.71 -2.39
CA VAL A 44 1.70 8.72 -3.38
C VAL A 44 1.60 7.30 -2.81
N GLY A 45 2.03 7.09 -1.55
CA GLY A 45 1.86 5.83 -0.84
C GLY A 45 0.39 5.41 -0.74
N MET A 46 -0.52 6.32 -0.40
CA MET A 46 -1.96 6.02 -0.29
C MET A 46 -2.62 5.66 -1.62
N VAL A 47 -2.14 6.24 -2.72
CA VAL A 47 -2.67 5.98 -4.07
C VAL A 47 -2.09 4.66 -4.60
N LEU A 48 -0.79 4.46 -4.51
CA LEU A 48 -0.12 3.33 -5.16
C LEU A 48 -0.12 2.03 -4.31
N ALA A 49 -0.26 2.13 -2.99
CA ALA A 49 -0.24 0.94 -2.14
C ALA A 49 -1.48 0.05 -2.35
N PRO A 50 -1.31 -1.28 -2.40
CA PRO A 50 -2.39 -2.23 -2.63
C PRO A 50 -3.34 -2.30 -1.43
N LYS A 51 -4.56 -1.79 -1.57
CA LYS A 51 -5.50 -1.68 -0.47
C LYS A 51 -6.01 -3.07 -0.04
N PRO A 52 -6.09 -3.34 1.27
CA PRO A 52 -6.77 -4.53 1.79
C PRO A 52 -8.21 -4.56 1.27
N HIS A 53 -8.60 -5.68 0.65
CA HIS A 53 -9.97 -5.90 0.21
C HIS A 53 -10.50 -7.19 0.81
N ILE A 54 -11.70 -7.14 1.39
CA ILE A 54 -12.35 -8.30 1.98
C ILE A 54 -13.56 -8.58 1.11
N GLU A 55 -13.61 -9.76 0.50
CA GLU A 55 -14.76 -10.23 -0.26
C GLU A 55 -15.54 -11.22 0.62
N GLU A 56 -16.82 -10.94 0.83
CA GLU A 56 -17.74 -11.91 1.43
C GLU A 56 -18.34 -12.76 0.30
N THR A 57 -17.90 -14.01 0.20
CA THR A 57 -18.45 -14.99 -0.75
C THR A 57 -19.36 -15.99 -0.02
N GLN A 58 -20.25 -16.66 -0.75
CA GLN A 58 -21.19 -17.65 -0.21
C GLN A 58 -20.51 -18.81 0.56
N SER A 59 -19.20 -19.03 0.35
CA SER A 59 -18.40 -20.06 1.04
C SER A 59 -17.55 -19.51 2.21
N GLY A 60 -17.65 -18.21 2.55
CA GLY A 60 -16.92 -17.58 3.65
C GLY A 60 -16.20 -16.27 3.28
N ARG A 61 -15.55 -15.66 4.28
CA ARG A 61 -14.74 -14.43 4.14
C ARG A 61 -13.43 -14.72 3.43
N GLN A 62 -13.23 -14.13 2.25
CA GLN A 62 -11.97 -14.16 1.52
C GLN A 62 -11.23 -12.84 1.68
N TYR A 63 -9.92 -12.93 1.95
CA TYR A 63 -9.04 -11.78 2.11
C TYR A 63 -8.19 -11.64 0.86
N GLY A 64 -8.27 -10.48 0.22
CA GLY A 64 -7.53 -10.17 -0.99
C GLY A 64 -6.84 -8.80 -0.89
N LEU A 65 -5.98 -8.54 -1.86
CA LEU A 65 -5.33 -7.24 -2.06
C LEU A 65 -5.80 -6.69 -3.41
N LYS A 66 -6.31 -5.45 -3.40
CA LYS A 66 -6.69 -4.73 -4.61
C LYS A 66 -5.72 -3.58 -4.82
N SER A 67 -4.87 -3.69 -5.83
CA SER A 67 -3.96 -2.61 -6.22
C SER A 67 -4.58 -1.76 -7.33
N ILE A 68 -4.23 -0.47 -7.39
CA ILE A 68 -4.58 0.37 -8.55
C ILE A 68 -3.88 -0.14 -9.82
N PHE A 69 -2.69 -0.73 -9.68
CA PHE A 69 -1.93 -1.30 -10.80
C PHE A 69 -2.42 -2.66 -11.28
N PHE A 70 -3.13 -3.42 -10.43
CA PHE A 70 -3.66 -4.73 -10.77
C PHE A 70 -5.18 -4.72 -10.59
N LYS A 71 -5.91 -4.69 -11.72
CA LYS A 71 -7.38 -4.90 -11.73
C LYS A 71 -7.79 -6.29 -11.20
N ARG A 72 -6.85 -7.25 -11.12
CA ARG A 72 -7.06 -8.56 -10.51
C ARG A 72 -6.91 -8.48 -9.00
N ILE A 73 -7.91 -9.01 -8.30
CA ILE A 73 -7.88 -9.25 -6.87
C ILE A 73 -7.04 -10.49 -6.64
N ILE A 74 -5.96 -10.37 -5.87
CA ILE A 74 -5.12 -11.51 -5.51
C ILE A 74 -5.70 -12.10 -4.23
N HIS A 75 -6.39 -13.24 -4.35
CA HIS A 75 -6.93 -13.98 -3.22
C HIS A 75 -5.82 -14.68 -2.44
N ILE A 76 -5.75 -14.45 -1.13
CA ILE A 76 -4.82 -15.16 -0.23
C ILE A 76 -5.61 -16.28 0.45
N LYS A 77 -5.31 -17.54 0.09
CA LYS A 77 -5.77 -18.74 0.80
C LYS A 77 -5.04 -18.93 2.14
#